data_AF-A0A9D7HBX1-F1
#
_entry.id   AF-A0A9D7HBX1-F1
#
_cell.length_a   1.000
_cell.length_b   1.000
_cell.length_c   1.000
_cell.angle_alpha   90.00
_cell.angle_beta   90.00
_cell.angle_gamma   90.00
#
_symmetry.space_group_name_H-M   'P 1'
#
loop_
_entity.id
_entity.type
_entity.pdbx_description
1 polymer ?
#
loop_
_entity_poly.entity_id
_entity_poly.type
_entity_poly.pdbx_seq_one_letter_code
_entity_poly.pdbx_strand_id
1 'polypeptide(L)'
;MVLTLEGYTVFKSGRVNSDYEVEGHDAGYEPHHDMINAPDQVQIYELVMGDVNGNVTTVLERAKDPIKDNRLTPIGFSTTHPSYDTTRIAGVPGTDTDFNHNSIGEGSGSDVVHYHVPVTSFTGDLRAFARIYYQPVPPGWNAEMFSQSGTQIDAFRDMLEASDRSPTLVASDSLLVGPVGFEGHARGTRSGLPRTRLPTVGSWSRAIYHST
;
A
#
# COMPACT_ATOMS: atom_id res chain seq x y z
N MET A 1 2.68 -7.84 -7.25
CA MET A 1 2.61 -9.25 -7.69
C MET A 1 3.98 -9.76 -8.11
N VAL A 2 4.24 -11.05 -7.98
CA VAL A 2 5.47 -11.73 -8.39
C VAL A 2 5.11 -12.86 -9.34
N LEU A 3 5.81 -12.93 -10.48
CA LEU A 3 5.59 -13.92 -11.52
C LEU A 3 6.89 -14.69 -11.83
N THR A 4 6.78 -15.90 -12.38
CA THR A 4 7.89 -16.54 -13.10
C THR A 4 8.13 -15.85 -14.44
N LEU A 5 9.25 -16.13 -15.12
CA LEU A 5 9.51 -15.56 -16.45
C LEU A 5 8.52 -16.04 -17.53
N GLU A 6 7.91 -17.20 -17.33
CA GLU A 6 6.83 -17.73 -18.17
C GLU A 6 5.45 -17.10 -17.85
N GLY A 7 5.37 -16.25 -16.82
CA GLY A 7 4.16 -15.51 -16.45
C GLY A 7 3.27 -16.20 -15.41
N TYR A 8 3.70 -17.31 -14.80
CA TYR A 8 2.93 -17.95 -13.73
C TYR A 8 2.97 -17.10 -12.46
N THR A 9 1.82 -16.97 -11.77
CA THR A 9 1.74 -16.19 -10.54
C THR A 9 2.37 -16.95 -9.37
N VAL A 10 3.37 -16.33 -8.75
CA VAL A 10 3.99 -16.78 -7.49
C VAL A 10 3.30 -16.12 -6.31
N PHE A 11 3.03 -14.82 -6.41
CA PHE A 11 2.39 -14.04 -5.34
C PHE A 11 1.57 -12.90 -5.91
N LYS A 12 0.41 -12.61 -5.31
CA LYS A 12 -0.39 -11.43 -5.59
C LYS A 12 -1.05 -10.94 -4.31
N SER A 13 -1.22 -9.63 -4.22
CA SER A 13 -1.95 -8.91 -3.17
C SER A 13 -2.39 -7.56 -3.79
N GLY A 14 -3.50 -7.00 -3.31
CA GLY A 14 -3.94 -5.64 -3.66
C GLY A 14 -4.55 -5.51 -5.06
N ARG A 15 -5.14 -6.58 -5.61
CA ARG A 15 -5.86 -6.49 -6.89
C ARG A 15 -7.25 -5.93 -6.69
N VAL A 16 -7.69 -5.09 -7.62
CA VAL A 16 -9.07 -4.59 -7.64
C VAL A 16 -9.97 -5.62 -8.34
N ASN A 17 -11.10 -5.94 -7.74
CA ASN A 17 -12.10 -6.85 -8.31
C ASN A 17 -13.08 -6.12 -9.25
N SER A 18 -14.10 -6.82 -9.76
CA SER A 18 -15.11 -6.25 -10.67
C SER A 18 -16.00 -5.19 -10.03
N ASP A 19 -16.08 -5.16 -8.70
CA ASP A 19 -16.87 -4.21 -7.92
C ASP A 19 -16.06 -2.97 -7.51
N TYR A 20 -14.82 -2.87 -8.00
CA TYR A 20 -13.84 -1.84 -7.69
C TYR A 20 -13.33 -1.88 -6.24
N GLU A 21 -13.49 -3.01 -5.55
CA GLU A 21 -12.97 -3.24 -4.21
C GLU A 21 -11.60 -3.93 -4.28
N VAL A 22 -10.74 -3.67 -3.29
CA VAL A 22 -9.44 -4.32 -3.18
C VAL A 22 -9.61 -5.73 -2.61
N GLU A 23 -9.18 -6.75 -3.35
CA GLU A 23 -9.07 -8.14 -2.88
C GLU A 23 -8.15 -8.19 -1.65
N GLY A 24 -8.65 -8.69 -0.51
CA GLY A 24 -7.91 -8.76 0.75
C GLY A 24 -8.20 -7.61 1.72
N HIS A 25 -9.03 -6.65 1.34
CA HIS A 25 -9.48 -5.60 2.25
C HIS A 25 -10.24 -6.17 3.47
N ASP A 26 -9.78 -5.85 4.67
CA ASP A 26 -10.42 -6.24 5.92
C ASP A 26 -11.79 -5.59 6.14
N ALA A 27 -12.64 -6.26 6.92
CA ALA A 27 -13.96 -5.73 7.27
C ALA A 27 -13.82 -4.49 8.18
N GLY A 28 -14.30 -3.34 7.69
CA GLY A 28 -14.24 -2.06 8.39
C GLY A 28 -13.14 -1.17 7.83
N TYR A 29 -11.88 -1.57 8.02
CA TYR A 29 -10.71 -0.92 7.40
C TYR A 29 -9.49 -1.84 7.43
N GLU A 30 -8.57 -1.64 6.49
CA GLU A 30 -7.28 -2.35 6.44
C GLU A 30 -6.28 -1.75 7.44
N PRO A 31 -5.51 -2.53 8.21
CA PRO A 31 -4.40 -1.99 8.99
C PRO A 31 -3.28 -1.43 8.11
N HIS A 32 -2.39 -0.61 8.68
CA HIS A 32 -1.13 -0.28 8.02
C HIS A 32 -0.17 -1.49 8.12
N HIS A 33 0.46 -1.88 7.01
CA HIS A 33 1.47 -2.93 6.99
C HIS A 33 2.85 -2.35 6.65
N ASP A 34 3.79 -2.45 7.59
CA ASP A 34 5.23 -2.32 7.29
C ASP A 34 5.71 -3.53 6.47
N MET A 35 5.19 -4.73 6.76
CA MET A 35 5.52 -5.95 6.03
C MET A 35 4.27 -6.71 5.56
N ILE A 36 4.21 -7.00 4.26
CA ILE A 36 3.23 -7.88 3.62
C ILE A 36 3.88 -9.24 3.35
N ASN A 37 3.36 -10.30 3.99
CA ASN A 37 3.88 -11.66 3.86
C ASN A 37 2.80 -12.70 3.47
N ALA A 38 1.55 -12.28 3.37
CA ALA A 38 0.44 -13.12 2.96
C ALA A 38 -0.35 -12.50 1.78
N PRO A 39 -0.94 -13.30 0.88
CA PRO A 39 -1.66 -12.80 -0.30
C PRO A 39 -2.92 -11.99 0.00
N ASP A 40 -3.49 -12.17 1.18
CA ASP A 40 -4.69 -11.49 1.68
C ASP A 40 -4.38 -10.18 2.40
N GLN A 41 -3.13 -9.90 2.76
CA GLN A 41 -2.72 -8.61 3.30
C GLN A 41 -2.54 -7.58 2.18
N VAL A 42 -3.06 -6.37 2.35
CA VAL A 42 -2.97 -5.32 1.34
C VAL A 42 -2.58 -3.98 1.96
N GLN A 43 -1.75 -3.19 1.28
CA GLN A 43 -1.50 -1.82 1.74
C GLN A 43 -2.51 -0.87 1.12
N ILE A 44 -3.32 -0.24 1.97
CA ILE A 44 -4.24 0.83 1.59
C ILE A 44 -3.88 2.09 2.37
N TYR A 45 -3.61 3.17 1.63
CA TYR A 45 -3.35 4.49 2.17
C TYR A 45 -4.64 5.31 2.19
N GLU A 46 -5.20 5.53 3.37
CA GLU A 46 -6.56 6.06 3.54
C GLU A 46 -6.72 6.82 4.87
N LEU A 47 -7.81 7.56 4.95
CA LEU A 47 -8.33 8.15 6.18
C LEU A 47 -9.59 7.38 6.60
N VAL A 48 -9.57 6.87 7.82
CA VAL A 48 -10.70 6.19 8.48
C VAL A 48 -11.03 6.98 9.74
N MET A 49 -12.20 7.63 9.74
CA MET A 49 -12.68 8.41 10.87
C MET A 49 -13.47 7.55 11.85
N GLY A 50 -13.29 7.81 13.14
CA GLY A 50 -14.09 7.27 14.22
C GLY A 50 -15.12 8.29 14.74
N ASP A 51 -16.28 7.78 15.15
CA ASP A 51 -17.29 8.55 15.87
C ASP A 51 -16.89 8.72 17.36
N VAL A 52 -17.76 9.38 18.14
CA VAL A 52 -17.54 9.59 19.58
C VAL A 52 -17.45 8.29 20.40
N ASN A 53 -17.94 7.17 19.85
CA ASN A 53 -17.90 5.85 20.47
C ASN A 53 -16.72 5.00 19.94
N GLY A 54 -15.93 5.51 18.99
CA GLY A 54 -14.82 4.80 18.35
C GLY A 54 -15.23 3.89 17.19
N ASN A 55 -16.47 3.97 16.70
CA ASN A 55 -16.90 3.21 15.52
C ASN A 55 -16.51 3.95 14.24
N VAL A 56 -16.18 3.21 13.17
CA VAL A 56 -15.96 3.79 11.84
C VAL A 56 -17.18 4.59 11.39
N THR A 57 -16.96 5.80 10.89
CA THR A 57 -18.01 6.68 10.36
C THR A 57 -17.53 7.42 9.13
N THR A 58 -18.43 7.59 8.16
CA THR A 58 -18.22 8.48 7.00
C THR A 58 -19.08 9.74 7.09
N VAL A 59 -19.96 9.84 8.09
CA VAL A 59 -20.75 11.03 8.40
C VAL A 59 -19.87 12.08 9.07
N LEU A 60 -19.65 13.20 8.37
CA LEU A 60 -18.80 14.30 8.82
C LEU A 60 -19.20 14.87 10.19
N GLU A 61 -20.51 14.99 10.47
CA GLU A 61 -21.01 15.50 11.76
C GLU A 61 -20.77 14.56 12.94
N ARG A 62 -20.46 13.28 12.68
CA ARG A 62 -20.12 12.29 13.71
C ARG A 62 -18.63 12.10 13.88
N ALA A 63 -17.84 12.48 12.87
CA ALA A 63 -16.40 12.27 12.85
C ALA A 63 -15.71 13.05 13.98
N LYS A 64 -14.96 12.34 14.83
CA LYS A 64 -14.31 12.91 16.01
C LYS A 64 -12.79 12.76 15.95
N ASP A 65 -12.31 11.51 15.94
CA ASP A 65 -10.89 11.18 15.98
C ASP A 65 -10.58 10.21 14.82
N PRO A 66 -9.43 10.33 14.12
CA PRO A 66 -9.04 9.33 13.13
C PRO A 66 -8.70 8.00 13.83
N ILE A 67 -9.28 6.91 13.34
CA ILE A 67 -8.88 5.55 13.70
C ILE A 67 -7.58 5.20 12.96
N LYS A 68 -7.52 5.57 11.68
CA LYS A 68 -6.37 5.40 10.80
C LYS A 68 -6.26 6.62 9.89
N ASP A 69 -5.05 7.14 9.75
CA ASP A 69 -4.67 8.09 8.71
C ASP A 69 -3.20 7.81 8.39
N ASN A 70 -3.00 6.92 7.42
CA ASN A 70 -1.69 6.54 6.93
C ASN A 70 -1.44 7.13 5.53
N ARG A 71 -2.23 8.11 5.08
CA ARG A 71 -1.97 8.77 3.79
C ARG A 71 -0.57 9.35 3.79
N LEU A 72 0.14 9.23 2.66
CA LEU A 72 1.49 9.76 2.53
C LEU A 72 1.51 11.24 2.90
N THR A 73 2.40 11.59 3.82
CA THR A 73 2.54 12.96 4.33
C THR A 73 3.23 13.85 3.29
N PRO A 74 3.04 15.18 3.36
CA PRO A 74 3.87 16.10 2.60
C PRO A 74 5.35 16.02 3.00
N ILE A 75 6.25 16.36 2.07
CA ILE A 75 7.67 16.52 2.38
C ILE A 75 7.82 17.60 3.48
N GLY A 76 8.63 17.28 4.50
CA GLY A 76 8.86 18.15 5.66
C GLY A 76 7.81 18.04 6.78
N PHE A 77 6.85 17.13 6.65
CA PHE A 77 5.88 16.86 7.72
C PHE A 77 6.58 16.36 8.99
N SER A 78 6.26 16.96 10.14
CA SER A 78 6.82 16.56 11.43
C SER A 78 5.74 16.38 12.48
N THR A 79 5.85 15.28 13.23
CA THR A 79 5.00 14.98 14.39
C THR A 79 5.21 15.95 15.56
N THR A 80 6.27 16.76 15.52
CA THR A 80 6.57 17.80 16.52
C THR A 80 6.01 19.18 16.15
N HIS A 81 5.41 19.32 14.96
CA HIS A 81 4.82 20.59 14.54
C HIS A 81 3.64 20.99 15.46
N PRO A 82 3.46 22.27 15.82
CA PRO A 82 2.37 22.71 16.71
C PRO A 82 0.95 22.32 16.26
N SER A 83 0.75 22.15 14.95
CA SER A 83 -0.54 21.75 14.35
C SER A 83 -0.70 20.24 14.15
N TYR A 84 0.24 19.43 14.65
CA TYR A 84 0.18 17.97 14.51
C TYR A 84 -1.11 17.39 15.09
N ASP A 85 -1.66 18.02 16.14
CA ASP A 85 -2.91 17.62 16.77
C ASP A 85 -4.12 17.61 15.81
N THR A 86 -4.09 18.40 14.73
CA THR A 86 -5.14 18.48 13.68
C THR A 86 -4.82 17.66 12.43
N THR A 87 -3.62 17.11 12.32
CA THR A 87 -3.11 16.40 11.11
C THR A 87 -2.40 15.10 11.47
N ARG A 88 -2.87 14.44 12.54
CA ARG A 88 -2.18 13.31 13.16
C ARG A 88 -2.01 12.15 12.18
N ILE A 89 -0.85 11.53 12.20
CA ILE A 89 -0.68 10.17 11.69
C ILE A 89 -1.41 9.25 12.68
N ALA A 90 -2.29 8.39 12.16
CA ALA A 90 -3.07 7.47 12.97
C ALA A 90 -3.03 6.06 12.37
N GLY A 91 -3.08 5.03 13.21
CA GLY A 91 -3.03 3.64 12.76
C GLY A 91 -1.68 3.17 12.18
N VAL A 92 -0.65 4.01 12.21
CA VAL A 92 0.75 3.64 11.89
C VAL A 92 1.52 3.48 13.21
N PRO A 93 2.19 2.35 13.48
CA PRO A 93 3.01 2.20 14.68
C PRO A 93 4.12 3.25 14.73
N GLY A 94 4.31 3.94 15.86
CA GLY A 94 5.40 4.92 16.01
C GLY A 94 6.82 4.32 15.99
N THR A 95 6.92 2.98 15.98
CA THR A 95 8.17 2.23 15.78
C THR A 95 8.48 1.97 14.31
N ASP A 96 7.55 2.27 13.42
CA ASP A 96 7.74 2.18 11.97
C ASP A 96 8.69 3.31 11.53
N THR A 97 9.88 2.92 11.10
CA THR A 97 10.92 3.85 10.64
C THR A 97 10.93 4.02 9.12
N ASP A 98 9.99 3.40 8.43
CA ASP A 98 9.83 3.48 6.98
C ASP A 98 8.78 4.53 6.62
N PHE A 99 7.77 4.74 7.48
CA PHE A 99 6.77 5.79 7.31
C PHE A 99 7.27 7.18 7.71
N ASN A 100 7.18 8.13 6.78
CA ASN A 100 7.62 9.54 6.90
C ASN A 100 9.10 9.71 7.33
N HIS A 101 9.91 8.67 7.21
CA HIS A 101 11.33 8.71 7.54
C HIS A 101 12.20 8.32 6.35
N ASN A 102 13.46 8.75 6.39
CA ASN A 102 14.52 8.29 5.51
C ASN A 102 15.87 8.40 6.24
N SER A 103 16.99 8.22 5.51
CA SER A 103 18.34 8.30 6.09
C SER A 103 18.71 9.66 6.73
N ILE A 104 17.94 10.72 6.47
CA ILE A 104 18.15 12.08 6.99
C ILE A 104 17.28 12.33 8.23
N GLY A 105 16.22 11.54 8.44
CA GLY A 105 15.31 11.65 9.59
C GLY A 105 13.84 11.72 9.16
N GLU A 106 13.00 12.26 10.04
CA GLU A 106 11.57 12.51 9.81
C GLU A 106 11.35 13.56 8.70
N GLY A 107 10.20 13.47 8.03
CA GLY A 107 9.75 14.45 7.03
C GLY A 107 10.07 14.04 5.61
N SER A 108 10.27 12.75 5.34
CA SER A 108 10.50 12.24 4.00
C SER A 108 9.28 12.39 3.09
N GLY A 109 8.07 12.40 3.66
CA GLY A 109 6.83 12.34 2.89
C GLY A 109 6.64 11.03 2.12
N SER A 110 7.35 9.98 2.53
CA SER A 110 7.36 8.67 1.87
C SER A 110 7.07 7.54 2.85
N ASP A 111 6.88 6.35 2.31
CA ASP A 111 6.74 5.11 3.05
C ASP A 111 7.46 3.98 2.28
N VAL A 112 7.95 2.96 2.99
CA VAL A 112 8.59 1.78 2.40
C VAL A 112 7.92 0.53 2.96
N VAL A 113 7.10 -0.13 2.14
CA VAL A 113 6.46 -1.40 2.51
C VAL A 113 7.29 -2.58 2.05
N HIS A 114 7.63 -3.46 2.97
CA HIS A 114 8.41 -4.66 2.75
C HIS A 114 7.54 -5.83 2.30
N TYR A 115 7.90 -6.50 1.21
CA TYR A 115 7.23 -7.72 0.76
C TYR A 115 8.08 -8.96 1.05
N HIS A 116 7.57 -9.87 1.88
CA HIS A 116 8.19 -11.14 2.17
C HIS A 116 7.42 -12.27 1.49
N VAL A 117 7.84 -12.60 0.27
CA VAL A 117 7.15 -13.59 -0.57
C VAL A 117 7.79 -14.97 -0.40
N PRO A 118 7.03 -16.01 0.01
CA PRO A 118 7.53 -17.37 0.05
C PRO A 118 7.77 -17.91 -1.37
N VAL A 119 8.99 -18.37 -1.63
CA VAL A 119 9.43 -18.86 -2.97
C VAL A 119 9.88 -20.32 -2.97
N THR A 120 9.63 -21.06 -1.88
CA THR A 120 10.14 -22.42 -1.68
C THR A 120 9.67 -23.43 -2.73
N SER A 121 8.57 -23.16 -3.41
CA SER A 121 8.00 -24.02 -4.47
C SER A 121 8.47 -23.65 -5.88
N PHE A 122 9.34 -22.65 -6.03
CA PHE A 122 9.74 -22.10 -7.31
C PHE A 122 11.26 -22.12 -7.46
N THR A 123 11.71 -22.42 -8.67
CA THR A 123 13.12 -22.38 -9.07
C THR A 123 13.29 -21.50 -10.30
N GLY A 124 14.42 -20.82 -10.39
CA GLY A 124 14.73 -19.93 -11.51
C GLY A 124 14.37 -18.46 -11.24
N ASP A 125 14.42 -17.65 -12.30
CA ASP A 125 14.25 -16.20 -12.21
C ASP A 125 12.79 -15.81 -12.01
N LEU A 126 12.57 -14.78 -11.18
CA LEU A 126 11.25 -14.21 -10.92
C LEU A 126 11.22 -12.74 -11.35
N ARG A 127 10.02 -12.21 -11.57
CA ARG A 127 9.81 -10.79 -11.81
C ARG A 127 8.75 -10.25 -10.86
N ALA A 128 9.12 -9.27 -10.07
CA ALA A 128 8.22 -8.52 -9.22
C ALA A 128 7.65 -7.31 -9.99
N PHE A 129 6.40 -6.99 -9.72
CA PHE A 129 5.69 -5.83 -10.23
C PHE A 129 4.97 -5.13 -9.08
N ALA A 130 5.16 -3.83 -8.94
CA ALA A 130 4.44 -2.96 -8.02
C ALA A 130 3.63 -1.94 -8.81
N ARG A 131 2.42 -1.64 -8.35
CA ARG A 131 1.52 -0.64 -8.94
C ARG A 131 0.81 0.09 -7.81
N ILE A 132 0.68 1.40 -7.95
CA ILE A 132 -0.10 2.24 -7.04
C ILE A 132 -1.31 2.74 -7.83
N TYR A 133 -2.50 2.55 -7.27
CA TYR A 133 -3.75 3.03 -7.83
C TYR A 133 -4.35 4.09 -6.91
N TYR A 134 -5.04 5.06 -7.51
CA TYR A 134 -5.84 6.04 -6.82
C TYR A 134 -7.32 5.78 -7.10
N GLN A 135 -8.13 5.76 -6.05
CA GLN A 135 -9.58 5.64 -6.13
C GLN A 135 -10.21 6.83 -5.41
N PRO A 136 -11.00 7.68 -6.09
CA PRO A 136 -11.60 8.86 -5.47
C PRO A 136 -12.57 8.51 -4.34
N VAL A 137 -13.39 7.47 -4.55
CA VAL A 137 -14.41 7.02 -3.61
C VAL A 137 -14.37 5.49 -3.59
N PRO A 138 -13.81 4.85 -2.53
CA PRO A 138 -13.82 3.40 -2.44
C PRO A 138 -15.26 2.87 -2.24
N PRO A 139 -15.58 1.65 -2.71
CA PRO A 139 -16.95 1.13 -2.71
C PRO A 139 -17.63 1.19 -1.33
N GLY A 140 -16.88 0.89 -0.26
CA GLY A 140 -17.38 0.94 1.11
C GLY A 140 -17.71 2.35 1.63
N TRP A 141 -17.13 3.42 1.06
CA TRP A 141 -17.25 4.78 1.59
C TRP A 141 -18.70 5.27 1.67
N ASN A 142 -19.50 5.03 0.63
CA ASN A 142 -20.88 5.49 0.60
C ASN A 142 -21.87 4.51 1.22
N ALA A 143 -21.42 3.36 1.72
CA ALA A 143 -22.33 2.32 2.23
C ALA A 143 -23.20 2.83 3.40
N GLU A 144 -22.63 3.63 4.31
CA GLU A 144 -23.38 4.22 5.42
C GLU A 144 -24.46 5.19 4.92
N MET A 145 -24.13 6.07 3.97
CA MET A 145 -25.09 7.01 3.38
C MET A 145 -26.18 6.27 2.59
N PHE A 146 -25.82 5.27 1.79
CA PHE A 146 -26.76 4.50 0.96
C PHE A 146 -27.64 3.52 1.75
N SER A 147 -27.33 3.30 3.05
CA SER A 147 -28.24 2.62 3.98
C SER A 147 -29.46 3.47 4.35
N GLN A 148 -29.41 4.77 4.10
CA GLN A 148 -30.51 5.72 4.28
C GLN A 148 -31.22 5.94 2.92
N SER A 149 -32.40 6.57 2.97
CA SER A 149 -33.16 6.96 1.77
C SER A 149 -33.56 8.43 1.84
N GLY A 150 -33.57 9.06 0.67
CA GLY A 150 -33.93 10.47 0.50
C GLY A 150 -33.64 10.89 -0.94
N THR A 151 -34.41 11.85 -1.47
CA THR A 151 -34.35 12.23 -2.89
C THR A 151 -32.93 12.54 -3.37
N GLN A 152 -32.12 13.22 -2.56
CA GLN A 152 -30.73 13.55 -2.91
C GLN A 152 -29.77 12.36 -2.79
N ILE A 153 -29.97 11.49 -1.80
CA ILE A 153 -29.16 10.29 -1.59
C ILE A 153 -29.37 9.33 -2.75
N ASP A 154 -30.63 9.11 -3.12
CA ASP A 154 -31.01 8.18 -4.18
C ASP A 154 -30.56 8.72 -5.55
N ALA A 155 -30.73 10.02 -5.82
CA ALA A 155 -30.19 10.64 -7.03
C ALA A 155 -28.65 10.55 -7.12
N PHE A 156 -27.94 10.74 -6.00
CA PHE A 156 -26.48 10.59 -5.99
C PHE A 156 -26.04 9.14 -6.21
N ARG A 157 -26.75 8.17 -5.62
CA ARG A 157 -26.52 6.73 -5.85
C ARG A 157 -26.60 6.40 -7.33
N ASP A 158 -27.67 6.82 -8.00
CA ASP A 158 -27.87 6.58 -9.43
C ASP A 158 -26.76 7.24 -10.28
N MET A 159 -26.38 8.48 -9.95
CA MET A 159 -25.28 9.17 -10.65
C MET A 159 -23.94 8.45 -10.47
N LEU A 160 -23.64 7.97 -9.26
CA LEU A 160 -22.41 7.24 -8.98
C LEU A 160 -22.38 5.87 -9.67
N GLU A 161 -23.51 5.15 -9.68
CA GLU A 161 -23.64 3.86 -10.37
C GLU A 161 -23.47 4.00 -11.89
N ALA A 162 -23.94 5.11 -12.47
CA ALA A 162 -23.76 5.44 -13.87
C ALA A 162 -22.36 6.00 -14.23
N SER A 163 -21.54 6.35 -13.24
CA SER A 163 -20.21 6.91 -13.45
C SER A 163 -19.13 5.85 -13.66
N ASP A 164 -18.00 6.26 -14.24
CA ASP A 164 -16.80 5.43 -14.26
C ASP A 164 -16.16 5.42 -12.87
N ARG A 165 -16.12 4.24 -12.26
CA ARG A 165 -15.56 4.01 -10.91
C ARG A 165 -14.19 3.33 -10.97
N SER A 166 -13.61 3.19 -12.16
CA SER A 166 -12.32 2.52 -12.33
C SER A 166 -11.20 3.30 -11.61
N PRO A 167 -10.34 2.61 -10.83
CA PRO A 167 -9.18 3.24 -10.23
C PRO A 167 -8.15 3.70 -11.26
N THR A 168 -7.54 4.85 -11.01
CA THR A 168 -6.51 5.42 -11.88
C THR A 168 -5.14 4.89 -11.48
N LEU A 169 -4.37 4.34 -12.41
CA LEU A 169 -2.96 3.98 -12.18
C LEU A 169 -2.13 5.26 -11.97
N VAL A 170 -1.49 5.36 -10.80
CA VAL A 170 -0.62 6.50 -10.44
C VAL A 170 0.82 6.22 -10.86
N ALA A 171 1.34 5.05 -10.50
CA ALA A 171 2.71 4.65 -10.76
C ALA A 171 2.83 3.14 -10.86
N SER A 172 3.87 2.67 -11.56
CA SER A 172 4.21 1.26 -11.61
C SER A 172 5.71 1.06 -11.79
N ASP A 173 6.23 -0.02 -11.23
CA ASP A 173 7.61 -0.43 -11.44
C ASP A 173 7.73 -1.97 -11.46
N SER A 174 8.87 -2.48 -11.94
CA SER A 174 9.18 -3.90 -11.94
C SER A 174 10.65 -4.17 -11.67
N LEU A 175 10.91 -5.29 -11.00
CA LEU A 175 12.25 -5.75 -10.66
C LEU A 175 12.43 -7.20 -11.12
N LEU A 176 13.53 -7.48 -11.82
CA LEU A 176 14.00 -8.85 -12.00
C LEU A 176 14.58 -9.32 -10.67
N VAL A 177 13.93 -10.30 -10.07
CA VAL A 177 14.41 -11.01 -8.89
C VAL A 177 15.21 -12.17 -9.43
N GLY A 178 16.51 -12.19 -9.10
CA GLY A 178 17.42 -13.23 -9.56
C GLY A 178 16.97 -14.64 -9.16
N PRO A 179 17.74 -15.66 -9.55
CA PRO A 179 17.28 -17.04 -9.46
C PRO A 179 17.01 -17.44 -8.00
N VAL A 180 15.82 -17.99 -7.76
CA VAL A 180 15.41 -18.56 -6.46
C VAL A 180 15.51 -20.09 -6.49
N GLY A 181 15.41 -20.71 -5.31
CA GLY A 181 15.27 -22.16 -5.20
C GLY A 181 16.54 -22.95 -5.57
N PHE A 182 17.73 -22.37 -5.40
CA PHE A 182 18.96 -23.15 -5.50
C PHE A 182 18.99 -24.24 -4.42
N GLU A 183 18.81 -25.50 -4.82
CA GLU A 183 19.25 -26.62 -4.01
C GLU A 183 20.77 -26.56 -3.92
N GLY A 184 21.26 -26.14 -2.75
CA GLY A 184 22.68 -26.24 -2.42
C GLY A 184 23.08 -27.71 -2.35
N HIS A 185 23.43 -28.33 -3.48
CA HIS A 185 24.23 -29.53 -3.44
C HIS A 185 25.60 -29.14 -2.90
N ALA A 186 25.80 -29.38 -1.59
CA ALA A 186 27.12 -29.37 -0.97
C ALA A 186 27.99 -30.48 -1.57
N ARG A 187 28.48 -30.30 -2.80
CA ARG A 187 29.67 -30.99 -3.29
C ARG A 187 30.83 -30.05 -3.08
N GLY A 188 31.60 -30.34 -2.04
CA GLY A 188 32.86 -29.65 -1.78
C GLY A 188 33.78 -29.72 -2.99
N THR A 189 33.87 -28.61 -3.71
CA THR A 189 35.09 -28.21 -4.43
C THR A 189 35.14 -26.70 -4.41
N ARG A 190 36.16 -26.17 -3.75
CA ARG A 190 36.46 -24.73 -3.75
C ARG A 190 36.79 -24.32 -5.19
N SER A 191 35.97 -23.46 -5.79
CA SER A 191 36.36 -22.65 -6.93
C SER A 191 35.78 -21.26 -6.74
N GLY A 192 36.66 -20.26 -6.68
CA GLY A 192 36.31 -18.88 -6.42
C GLY A 192 35.48 -18.30 -7.56
N LEU A 193 34.32 -17.74 -7.22
CA LEU A 193 33.60 -16.82 -8.09
C LEU A 193 33.51 -15.46 -7.38
N PRO A 194 33.61 -14.35 -8.15
CA PRO A 194 33.82 -13.03 -7.59
C PRO A 194 32.54 -12.53 -6.91
N ARG A 195 32.68 -11.94 -5.73
CA ARG A 195 31.60 -11.24 -5.03
C ARG A 195 31.14 -10.06 -5.89
N THR A 196 30.03 -10.19 -6.61
CA THR A 196 29.28 -9.05 -7.10
C THR A 196 28.79 -8.26 -5.90
N ARG A 197 29.26 -7.01 -5.76
CA ARG A 197 28.80 -6.09 -4.72
C ARG A 197 27.28 -5.93 -4.87
N LEU A 198 26.56 -6.06 -3.77
CA LEU A 198 25.21 -5.53 -3.63
C LEU A 198 25.23 -4.06 -4.05
N PRO A 199 24.30 -3.59 -4.89
CA PRO A 199 24.20 -2.16 -5.16
C PRO A 199 23.91 -1.44 -3.85
N THR A 200 24.79 -0.51 -3.50
CA THR A 200 24.63 0.39 -2.36
C THR A 200 23.40 1.28 -2.55
N VAL A 201 22.78 1.64 -1.42
CA VAL A 201 21.57 2.47 -1.16
C VAL A 201 21.37 3.73 -2.04
N GLY A 202 22.33 4.13 -2.87
CA GLY A 202 22.31 5.37 -3.65
C GLY A 202 21.50 5.39 -4.96
N SER A 203 20.77 4.33 -5.35
CA SER A 203 19.98 4.35 -6.60
C SER A 203 18.50 4.70 -6.41
N TRP A 204 18.02 4.87 -5.18
CA TRP A 204 16.59 5.03 -4.89
C TRP A 204 16.07 6.48 -4.92
N SER A 205 16.93 7.48 -5.14
CA SER A 205 16.54 8.90 -5.01
C SER A 205 16.29 9.65 -6.32
N ARG A 206 16.17 8.97 -7.47
CA ARG A 206 16.09 9.67 -8.78
C ARG A 206 14.81 9.54 -9.59
N ALA A 207 13.76 8.91 -9.09
CA ALA A 207 12.52 8.72 -9.86
C ALA A 207 11.41 9.77 -9.60
N ILE A 208 11.59 10.73 -8.67
CA ILE A 208 10.59 11.78 -8.39
C ILE A 208 11.18 13.18 -8.62
N TYR A 209 11.84 13.39 -9.75
CA TYR A 209 12.11 14.74 -10.25
C TYR A 209 12.07 14.71 -11.76
N HIS A 210 10.94 15.14 -12.33
CA HIS A 210 10.75 15.94 -13.56
C HIS A 210 9.41 15.59 -14.21
N SER A 211 8.36 16.30 -13.79
CA SER A 211 7.27 16.71 -14.69
C SER A 211 6.68 18.02 -14.18
N THR A 212 7.30 19.12 -14.60
CA THR A 212 6.63 20.41 -14.83
C THR A 212 6.82 20.74 -16.29
#